data_AF-A0A1G6PF74-F1
#
_entry.id   AF-A0A1G6PF74-F1
#
_cell.length_a   1.000
_cell.length_b   1.000
_cell.length_c   1.000
_cell.angle_alpha   90.00
_cell.angle_beta   90.00
_cell.angle_gamma   90.00
#
_symmetry.space_group_name_H-M   'P 1'
#
loop_
_entity.id
_entity.type
_entity.pdbx_description
1 polymer ?
#
loop_
_entity_poly.entity_id
_entity_poly.type
_entity_poly.pdbx_seq_one_letter_code
_entity_poly.pdbx_strand_id
1 'polypeptide(L)' 'MPPTITEAEFEALLARAGIPLTPAQRAGILPALGGLAAMQALIRTPPPAAEAEPATIFACAVLGEAGR' A
#
# COMPACT_ATOMS: atom_id res chain seq x y z
N MET A 1 17.57 -0.36 9.69
CA MET A 1 16.18 -0.65 9.28
C MET A 1 15.39 0.65 9.35
N PRO A 2 14.56 0.98 8.35
CA PRO A 2 13.59 2.07 8.54
C PRO A 2 12.65 1.69 9.70
N PRO A 3 12.11 2.66 10.44
CA PRO A 3 11.43 2.39 11.70
C PRO A 3 10.29 1.40 11.49
N THR A 4 10.38 0.29 12.20
CA THR A 4 9.27 -0.61 12.48
C THR A 4 8.17 0.21 13.09
N ILE A 5 7.04 0.29 12.39
CA ILE A 5 5.83 0.94 12.88
C ILE A 5 5.60 0.44 14.31
N THR A 6 5.41 1.34 15.24
CA THR A 6 5.11 1.00 16.63
C THR A 6 3.73 0.35 16.71
N GLU A 7 3.49 -0.41 17.78
CA GLU A 7 2.16 -1.01 18.00
C GLU A 7 1.06 0.06 18.06
N ALA A 8 1.34 1.22 18.66
CA ALA A 8 0.41 2.35 18.68
C ALA A 8 0.11 2.91 17.28
N GLU A 9 1.12 3.04 16.41
CA GLU A 9 0.91 3.45 15.02
C GLU A 9 0.13 2.39 14.23
N PHE A 10 0.40 1.11 14.48
CA PHE A 10 -0.37 0.02 13.89
C PHE A 10 -1.85 0.10 14.26
N GLU A 11 -2.15 0.26 15.56
CA GLU A 11 -3.52 0.40 16.04
C GLU A 11 -4.21 1.64 15.45
N ALA A 12 -3.50 2.77 15.36
CA ALA A 12 -4.03 3.98 14.72
C ALA A 12 -4.36 3.75 13.23
N LEU A 13 -3.53 3.01 12.49
CA LEU A 13 -3.79 2.67 11.10
C LEU A 13 -4.99 1.74 10.95
N LEU A 14 -5.11 0.73 11.81
CA LEU A 14 -6.27 -0.18 11.83
C LEU A 14 -7.57 0.57 12.10
N ALA A 15 -7.56 1.48 13.08
CA ALA A 15 -8.71 2.31 13.41
C ALA A 15 -9.10 3.22 12.23
N ARG A 16 -8.12 3.89 11.60
CA ARG A 16 -8.35 4.73 10.41
C ARG A 16 -8.91 3.95 9.23
N ALA A 17 -8.45 2.72 9.03
CA ALA A 17 -8.90 1.85 7.95
C ALA A 17 -10.24 1.15 8.25
N GLY A 18 -10.76 1.26 9.49
CA GLY A 18 -11.96 0.56 9.92
C GLY A 18 -11.80 -0.95 9.91
N ILE A 19 -10.58 -1.46 10.18
CA ILE A 19 -10.28 -2.90 10.15
C ILE A 19 -10.33 -3.44 11.59
N PRO A 20 -11.38 -4.18 11.97
CA PRO A 20 -11.45 -4.79 13.29
C PRO A 20 -10.60 -6.05 13.33
N LEU A 21 -9.52 -6.03 14.11
CA LEU A 21 -8.69 -7.21 14.37
C LEU A 21 -8.79 -7.60 15.84
N THR A 22 -8.80 -8.90 16.12
CA THR A 22 -8.61 -9.41 17.48
C THR A 22 -7.17 -9.18 17.96
N PRO A 23 -6.89 -9.18 19.28
CA PRO A 23 -5.53 -9.06 19.79
C PRO A 23 -4.58 -10.13 19.21
N ALA A 24 -5.05 -11.37 19.05
CA ALA A 24 -4.26 -12.46 18.47
C ALA A 24 -3.92 -12.22 16.99
N GLN A 25 -4.85 -11.67 16.21
CA GLN A 25 -4.60 -11.30 14.82
C GLN A 25 -3.59 -10.15 14.71
N ARG A 26 -3.71 -9.14 15.59
CA ARG A 26 -2.74 -8.03 15.64
C ARG A 26 -1.34 -8.53 15.96
N ALA A 27 -1.21 -9.38 16.97
CA ALA A 27 0.06 -10.01 17.35
C ALA A 27 0.67 -10.86 16.22
N GLY A 28 -0.17 -11.51 15.40
CA GLY A 28 0.29 -12.28 14.24
C GLY A 28 0.78 -11.41 13.07
N ILE A 29 0.22 -10.21 12.88
CA ILE A 29 0.53 -9.34 11.72
C ILE A 29 1.70 -8.41 12.03
N LEU A 30 1.78 -7.86 13.24
CA LEU A 30 2.77 -6.85 13.61
C LEU A 30 4.22 -7.24 13.26
N PRO A 31 4.68 -8.50 13.49
CA PRO A 31 6.05 -8.91 13.13
C PRO A 31 6.32 -8.90 11.62
N ALA A 32 5.31 -9.10 10.78
CA ALA A 32 5.47 -9.19 9.32
C ALA A 32 5.68 -7.82 8.65
N LEU A 33 5.28 -6.73 9.30
CA LEU A 33 5.32 -5.38 8.72
C LEU A 33 6.74 -4.92 8.39
N GLY A 34 7.75 -5.33 9.17
CA GLY A 34 9.15 -5.03 8.88
C GLY A 34 9.64 -5.63 7.56
N GLY A 35 9.23 -6.87 7.25
CA GLY A 35 9.54 -7.52 5.98
C GLY A 35 8.88 -6.85 4.78
N LEU A 36 7.61 -6.46 4.94
CA LEU A 36 6.88 -5.70 3.91
C LEU A 36 7.50 -4.32 3.66
N ALA A 37 7.98 -3.64 4.71
CA ALA A 37 8.68 -2.37 4.56
C ALA A 37 10.02 -2.54 3.83
N ALA A 38 10.78 -3.61 4.11
CA ALA A 38 12.02 -3.93 3.40
C ALA A 38 11.75 -4.24 1.92
N MET A 39 10.72 -5.03 1.61
CA MET A 39 10.30 -5.31 0.22
C MET A 39 9.92 -4.03 -0.52
N GLN A 40 9.15 -3.13 0.10
CA GLN A 40 8.81 -1.84 -0.50
C GLN A 40 10.04 -0.98 -0.78
N ALA A 41 11.03 -0.98 0.11
CA ALA A 41 12.27 -0.22 -0.09
C ALA A 41 13.06 -0.73 -1.30
N LEU A 42 13.10 -2.06 -1.52
CA LEU A 42 13.73 -2.66 -2.71
C LEU A 42 13.03 -2.23 -4.01
N ILE A 43 11.70 -2.19 -4.01
CA ILE A 43 10.91 -1.81 -5.20
C ILE A 43 11.08 -0.31 -5.52
N ARG A 44 11.23 0.54 -4.50
CA ARG A 44 11.28 2.01 -4.65
C ARG A 44 12.71 2.57 -4.74
N THR A 45 13.73 1.71 -4.87
CA THR A 45 15.14 2.15 -4.94
C THR A 45 15.84 1.57 -6.17
N PRO A 46 16.32 2.42 -7.11
CA PRO A 46 16.14 3.88 -7.14
C PRO A 46 14.66 4.26 -7.28
N PRO A 47 14.27 5.50 -6.91
CA PRO A 47 12.93 5.99 -7.16
C PRO A 47 12.57 5.85 -8.65
N PRO A 48 11.33 5.47 -9.00
CA PRO A 48 10.88 5.50 -10.37
C PRO A 48 11.11 6.89 -10.99
N ALA A 49 11.40 6.92 -12.29
CA ALA A 49 11.48 8.19 -13.03
C ALA A 49 10.14 8.95 -12.93
N ALA A 50 10.17 10.28 -13.03
CA ALA A 50 8.96 11.09 -12.86
C ALA A 50 7.92 10.80 -13.94
N GLU A 51 8.38 10.43 -15.13
CA GLU A 51 7.61 10.02 -16.31
C GLU A 51 7.19 8.54 -16.29
N ALA A 52 7.52 7.79 -15.23
CA ALA A 52 7.13 6.39 -15.12
C ALA A 52 5.60 6.30 -14.89
N GLU A 53 4.88 5.96 -15.94
CA GLU A 53 3.43 5.77 -15.89
C GLU A 53 3.06 4.48 -15.11
N PRO A 54 1.91 4.45 -14.42
CA PRO A 54 1.38 3.24 -13.81
C PRO A 54 1.12 2.15 -14.86
N ALA A 55 1.21 0.88 -14.45
CA ALA A 55 0.94 -0.27 -15.33
C ALA A 55 -0.48 -0.26 -15.94
N THR A 56 -1.43 0.40 -15.26
CA THR A 56 -2.79 0.61 -15.74
C THR A 56 -3.15 2.07 -15.57
N ILE A 57 -3.56 2.71 -16.66
CA ILE A 57 -4.11 4.06 -16.67
C ILE A 57 -5.61 4.02 -16.96
N PHE A 58 -6.33 5.03 -16.46
CA PHE A 58 -7.72 5.22 -16.84
C PHE A 58 -7.80 5.79 -18.25
N ALA A 59 -8.45 5.07 -19.16
CA ALA A 59 -8.73 5.54 -20.51
C ALA A 59 -10.23 5.90 -20.61
N CYS A 60 -10.53 7.20 -20.76
CA CYS A 60 -11.86 7.61 -21.18
C CYS A 60 -12.07 7.15 -22.63
N ALA A 61 -13.05 6.29 -22.87
CA ALA A 61 -13.59 6.14 -24.21
C ALA A 61 -14.14 7.50 -24.65
N VAL A 62 -13.73 7.98 -25.82
CA VAL A 62 -14.35 9.17 -26.41
C VAL A 62 -15.83 8.83 -26.64
N LEU A 63 -16.73 9.57 -26.00
CA LEU A 63 -18.17 9.50 -26.27
C LEU A 63 -18.39 9.91 -27.73
N GLY A 64 -18.37 8.93 -28.64
CA GLY A 64 -18.46 9.17 -30.08
C GLY A 64 -18.40 7.92 -30.96
N GLU A 65 -17.83 6.80 -30.48
CA GLU A 65 -17.75 5.56 -31.29
C GLU A 65 -18.62 4.40 -30.80
N ALA A 66 -19.42 4.59 -29.74
CA ALA A 66 -20.45 3.63 -29.33
C ALA A 66 -21.76 3.81 -30.12
N GLY A 67 -21.65 4.02 -31.43
CA GLY A 67 -22.78 4.38 -32.28
C GLY A 67 -22.47 4.30 -33.77
N ARG A 68 -21.95 3.16 -34.23
CA ARG A 68 -22.15 2.64 -35.60
C ARG A 68 -22.24 1.13 -35.56
#